data_AF-A0A8W8LRN4-F1
#
_entry.id   AF-A0A8W8LRN4-F1
#
_cell.length_a   1.000
_cell.length_b   1.000
_cell.length_c   1.000
_cell.angle_alpha   90.00
_cell.angle_beta   90.00
_cell.angle_gamma   90.00
#
_symmetry.space_group_name_H-M   'P 1'
#
loop_
_entity.id
_entity.type
_entity.pdbx_description
1 polymer ?
#
loop_
_entity_poly.entity_id
_entity_poly.type
_entity_poly.pdbx_seq_one_letter_code
_entity_poly.pdbx_strand_id
1 'polypeptide(L)' 'YDISFLITNTHTEQMYKHKLVDFIIHFMEEIDKEISAMKLAVNSRARISAEEFLKRF' A
#
# COMPACT_ATOMS: atom_id res chain seq x y z
N TYR A 1 -10.02 1.31 -13.68
CA TYR A 1 -8.82 1.97 -13.16
C TYR A 1 -8.97 2.04 -11.66
N ASP A 2 -8.00 1.53 -10.92
CA ASP A 2 -8.05 1.46 -9.44
C ASP A 2 -7.41 2.68 -8.78
N ILE A 3 -6.48 3.35 -9.47
CA ILE A 3 -5.86 4.61 -9.05
C ILE A 3 -5.49 5.47 -10.27
N SER A 4 -5.36 6.78 -10.09
CA SER A 4 -4.89 7.72 -11.13
C SER A 4 -4.05 8.84 -10.53
N PHE A 5 -2.99 9.23 -11.23
CA PHE A 5 -2.12 10.34 -10.85
C PHE A 5 -2.34 11.54 -11.78
N LEU A 6 -2.47 12.74 -11.21
CA LEU A 6 -2.48 14.00 -11.96
C LEU A 6 -1.17 14.75 -11.72
N ILE A 7 -0.32 14.82 -12.75
CA ILE A 7 0.92 15.59 -12.71
C ILE A 7 0.75 16.86 -13.54
N THR A 8 0.75 18.02 -12.88
CA THR A 8 0.63 19.35 -13.51
C THR A 8 2.01 19.97 -13.74
N ASN A 9 2.05 21.10 -14.45
CA ASN A 9 3.28 21.85 -14.66
C ASN A 9 3.94 22.28 -13.34
N THR A 10 3.16 22.69 -12.34
CA THR A 10 3.66 23.06 -11.01
C THR A 10 4.47 21.95 -10.34
N HIS A 11 4.00 20.70 -10.46
CA HIS A 11 4.74 19.54 -9.95
C HIS A 11 6.09 19.38 -10.66
N THR A 12 6.13 19.58 -11.97
CA THR A 12 7.37 19.43 -12.77
C THR A 12 8.33 20.61 -12.69
N GLU A 13 7.85 21.77 -12.25
CA GLU A 13 8.65 22.98 -11.99
C GLU A 13 9.32 22.91 -10.61
N GLN A 14 8.64 22.31 -9.62
CA GLN A 14 9.13 22.20 -8.24
C GLN A 14 9.92 20.91 -7.98
N MET A 15 9.70 19.85 -8.78
CA MET A 15 10.34 18.56 -8.60
C MET A 15 11.10 18.14 -9.85
N TYR A 16 12.18 17.38 -9.67
CA TYR A 16 12.89 16.79 -10.79
C TYR A 16 11.99 15.77 -11.51
N LYS A 17 11.73 15.98 -12.80
CA LYS A 17 10.84 15.13 -13.62
C LYS A 17 11.22 13.64 -13.56
N HIS A 18 12.52 13.32 -13.56
CA HIS A 18 12.97 11.93 -13.46
C HIS A 18 12.63 11.30 -12.10
N LYS A 19 12.66 12.08 -11.00
CA LYS A 19 12.25 11.59 -9.68
C LYS A 19 10.75 11.34 -9.56
N LEU A 20 9.92 12.09 -10.29
CA LEU A 20 8.48 11.80 -10.36
C LEU A 20 8.20 10.47 -11.07
N VAL A 21 8.96 10.17 -12.13
CA VAL A 21 8.86 8.89 -12.83
C VAL A 21 9.34 7.75 -11.92
N ASP A 22 10.50 7.90 -11.27
CA ASP A 22 11.01 6.93 -10.29
C ASP A 22 9.97 6.64 -9.20
N PHE A 23 9.31 7.68 -8.68
CA PHE A 23 8.26 7.55 -7.68
C PHE A 23 7.07 6.73 -8.17
N ILE A 24 6.55 6.99 -9.38
CA ILE A 24 5.39 6.25 -9.90
C ILE A 24 5.73 4.78 -10.09
N ILE A 25 6.92 4.47 -10.61
CA ILE A 25 7.40 3.09 -10.79
C ILE A 25 7.48 2.41 -9.41
N HIS A 26 8.15 3.04 -8.45
CA HIS A 26 8.30 2.51 -7.10
C HIS A 26 6.94 2.28 -6.43
N PHE A 27 6.01 3.24 -6.56
CA PHE A 27 4.67 3.10 -6.01
C PHE A 27 3.91 1.90 -6.60
N MET A 28 4.02 1.67 -7.90
CA MET A 28 3.40 0.52 -8.57
C MET A 28 4.05 -0.82 -8.18
N GLU A 29 5.33 -0.83 -7.84
CA GLU A 29 6.03 -2.04 -7.38
C GLU A 29 5.72 -2.41 -5.91
N GLU A 30 5.54 -1.41 -5.05
CA GLU A 30 5.35 -1.63 -3.62
C GLU A 30 3.89 -1.86 -3.23
N ILE A 31 2.92 -1.34 -3.99
CA ILE A 31 1.50 -1.42 -3.62
C ILE A 31 1.01 -2.86 -3.46
N ASP A 32 1.41 -3.77 -4.35
CA ASP A 32 1.01 -5.18 -4.28
C ASP A 32 1.60 -5.89 -3.06
N LYS A 33 2.84 -5.54 -2.69
CA LYS A 33 3.51 -6.09 -1.50
C LYS A 33 2.82 -5.59 -0.24
N GLU A 34 2.47 -4.31 -0.18
CA GLU A 34 1.82 -3.71 0.98
C GLU A 34 0.40 -4.26 1.17
N ILE A 35 -0.37 -4.43 0.09
CA ILE A 35 -1.68 -5.10 0.14
C ILE A 35 -1.55 -6.54 0.64
N SER A 36 -0.55 -7.28 0.15
CA SER A 36 -0.29 -8.64 0.59
C SER A 36 0.06 -8.71 2.09
N ALA A 37 0.90 -7.79 2.57
CA ALA A 37 1.25 -7.68 3.98
C ALA A 37 0.03 -7.35 4.85
N MET A 38 -0.82 -6.42 4.42
CA MET A 38 -2.07 -6.08 5.11
C MET A 38 -3.01 -7.28 5.21
N LYS A 39 -3.16 -8.05 4.13
CA LYS A 39 -3.99 -9.27 4.12
C LYS A 39 -3.48 -10.31 5.13
N LEU A 40 -2.16 -10.54 5.17
CA LEU A 40 -1.55 -11.45 6.14
C LEU A 40 -1.75 -10.96 7.59
N ALA A 41 -1.60 -9.66 7.83
CA ALA A 41 -1.82 -9.07 9.15
C ALA A 41 -3.27 -9.24 9.63
N VAL A 42 -4.25 -9.05 8.74
CA VAL A 42 -5.67 -9.30 9.06
C VAL A 42 -5.90 -10.76 9.42
N ASN A 43 -5.40 -11.70 8.63
CA ASN A 43 -5.56 -13.13 8.88
C ASN A 43 -4.93 -13.56 10.22
N SER A 44 -3.73 -13.05 10.53
CA SER A 44 -3.04 -13.30 11.80
C SER A 44 -3.87 -12.80 12.98
N ARG A 45 -4.37 -11.55 12.92
CA ARG A 45 -5.22 -10.98 13.97
C ARG A 45 -6.52 -11.76 14.15
N ALA A 46 -7.19 -12.12 13.05
CA ALA A 46 -8.44 -12.88 13.10
C ALA A 46 -8.24 -14.24 13.80
N ARG A 47 -7.12 -14.92 13.50
CA ARG A 47 -6.75 -16.17 14.19
C ARG A 47 -6.55 -15.96 15.68
N ILE A 48 -5.79 -14.95 16.09
CA ILE A 48 -5.55 -14.64 17.51
C ILE A 48 -6.87 -14.35 18.22
N SER A 49 -7.75 -13.55 17.62
CA SER A 49 -9.07 -13.24 18.18
C SER A 49 -9.93 -14.49 18.34
N ALA A 50 -9.93 -15.41 17.37
CA ALA A 50 -10.68 -16.66 17.45
C ALA A 50 -10.12 -17.59 18.54
N GLU A 51 -8.79 -17.74 18.62
CA GLU A 51 -8.13 -18.54 19.65
C GLU A 51 -8.42 -17.99 21.05
N GLU A 52 -8.35 -16.67 21.25
CA GLU A 52 -8.63 -16.04 22.55
C GLU A 52 -10.11 -16.15 22.94
N PHE A 53 -11.03 -16.02 21.99
CA PHE A 53 -12.46 -16.22 22.24
C PHE A 53 -12.74 -17.65 22.70
N LEU A 54 -12.21 -18.65 22.00
CA LEU A 54 -12.46 -20.07 22.29
C LEU A 54 -11.81 -20.55 23.59
N LYS A 55 -10.72 -19.93 24.07
CA LYS A 55 -10.13 -20.25 25.38
C LYS A 55 -11.05 -19.95 26.57
N ARG A 56 -12.05 -19.08 26.39
CA ARG A 56 -12.96 -18.63 27.46
C ARG A 56 -14.27 -19.42 27.49
N PHE A 57 -14.47 -20.36 26.57
CA PHE A 57 -15.55 -21.35 26.58
C PHE A 57 -15.00 -22.69 27.07
#